data_AF-Q9V3U1-F1
#
_entry.id   AF-Q9V3U1-F1
#
_cell.length_a   1.000
_cell.length_b   1.000
_cell.length_c   1.000
_cell.angle_alpha   90.00
_cell.angle_beta   90.00
_cell.angle_gamma   90.00
#
_symmetry.space_group_name_H-M   'P 1'
#
loop_
_entity.id
_entity.type
_entity.pdbx_description
1 polymer ?
#
loop_
_entity_poly.entity_id
_entity_poly.type
_entity_poly.pdbx_seq_one_letter_code
_entity_poly.pdbx_strand_id
1 'polypeptide(L)'
;MAHSKVILKILFSLCVWSFVIIGLFKMHGTNLVPQEYQQVPLNGRILLQKDIRYAETTSTTTDHFDPSEILVDNRTAMDDDQLVRDVESRIPSLPIAYWSKNKNFLQQKSSTCAKYPSIFELEFNNIYWQTLRTSNGTFQLFGAYYDIRRTSLLGPTVRILGMIDRIEPKVKTYCQFWFDGQKEPFIVKTFEYKYIWYNKWGNYKQGIYQPYLIACQIPKPFHGVVPSSVSMVEKECDTATNNLRVIYNRPPDDQKKGFAVCVKGLDFLYDDLSVRLIEWIEMLNILGADKIYFYNLQVHPNITKVLNHYEQEGKVQVIPLTLPGGQPNVPGFQHLYLTKKTNHKRQNEVIPYNDCLYKNLYLYDYIALLDIDEVIMPKGGAVLWSELMDKVRPESRKIKPDGFHSYNFRNVYFLDDQQHEHGWHKDIPKYMHMLQHVHRAKNYTKPNQYVKCFHDPERVLTLHNHFPLSCLGGVCKSYPVDTKDAQLQHYRADCVKTLKKSCEEYREHSVEDKTIWKYKDELIRRTIKALDTLGFFRRQGLNSASGSGSSSSGLGTTHSTER
;
A
#
# COMPACT_ATOMS: atom_id res chain seq x y z
N MET A 1 34.01 -19.19 69.86
CA MET A 1 34.76 -19.25 68.58
C MET A 1 35.24 -20.67 68.17
N ALA A 2 34.67 -21.76 68.72
CA ALA A 2 35.01 -23.14 68.34
C ALA A 2 33.95 -23.84 67.45
N HIS A 3 32.69 -23.40 67.47
CA HIS A 3 31.60 -24.05 66.71
C HIS A 3 31.54 -23.69 65.21
N SER A 4 32.10 -22.56 64.78
CA SER A 4 32.05 -22.13 63.37
C SER A 4 33.06 -22.90 62.48
N LYS A 5 34.18 -23.38 63.04
CA LYS A 5 35.18 -24.15 62.28
C LYS A 5 34.78 -25.60 62.00
N VAL A 6 33.84 -26.17 62.76
CA VAL A 6 33.35 -27.55 62.57
C VAL A 6 32.33 -27.61 61.44
N ILE A 7 31.42 -26.63 61.37
CA ILE A 7 30.40 -26.55 60.32
C ILE A 7 31.03 -26.35 58.93
N LEU A 8 32.09 -25.53 58.85
CA LEU A 8 32.79 -25.29 57.58
C LEU A 8 33.52 -26.54 57.06
N LYS A 9 34.06 -27.39 57.96
CA LYS A 9 34.69 -28.66 57.57
C LYS A 9 33.68 -29.70 57.07
N ILE A 10 32.47 -29.71 57.63
CA ILE A 10 31.40 -30.63 57.20
C ILE A 10 30.86 -30.22 55.82
N LEU A 11 30.62 -28.92 55.60
CA LEU A 11 30.18 -28.39 54.30
C LEU A 11 31.21 -28.61 53.19
N PHE A 12 32.50 -28.44 53.50
CA PHE A 12 33.57 -28.69 52.53
C PHE A 12 33.67 -30.19 52.17
N SER A 13 33.55 -31.08 53.17
CA SER A 13 33.55 -32.54 52.93
C SER A 13 32.36 -32.99 52.08
N LEU A 14 31.15 -32.44 52.32
CA LEU A 14 29.96 -32.72 51.52
C LEU A 14 30.10 -32.24 50.06
N CYS A 15 30.71 -31.08 49.84
CA CYS A 15 30.98 -30.59 48.48
C CYS A 15 31.97 -31.49 47.74
N VAL A 16 33.07 -31.89 48.39
CA VAL A 16 34.08 -32.77 47.78
C VAL A 16 33.48 -34.14 47.45
N TRP A 17 32.67 -34.72 48.35
CA TRP A 17 31.98 -35.99 48.07
C TRP A 17 30.95 -35.88 46.93
N SER A 18 30.27 -34.73 46.80
CA SER A 18 29.34 -34.49 45.69
C SER A 18 30.06 -34.46 44.34
N PHE A 19 31.24 -33.83 44.26
CA PHE A 19 32.05 -33.83 43.04
C PHE A 19 32.63 -35.21 42.70
N VAL A 20 33.01 -36.01 43.70
CA VAL A 20 33.48 -37.40 43.48
C VAL A 20 32.35 -38.29 42.97
N ILE A 21 31.12 -38.16 43.51
CA ILE A 21 29.96 -38.93 43.04
C ILE A 21 29.59 -38.54 41.60
N ILE A 22 29.61 -37.24 41.26
CA ILE A 22 29.36 -36.77 39.89
C ILE A 22 30.46 -37.27 38.94
N GLY A 23 31.73 -37.26 39.38
CA GLY A 23 32.85 -37.82 38.62
C GLY A 23 32.72 -39.32 38.39
N LEU A 24 32.31 -40.10 39.40
CA LEU A 24 32.09 -41.54 39.29
C LEU A 24 30.89 -41.89 38.40
N PHE A 25 29.79 -41.12 38.46
CA PHE A 25 28.67 -41.26 37.51
C PHE A 25 29.09 -40.95 36.07
N LYS A 26 30.02 -40.01 35.87
CA LYS A 26 30.57 -39.70 34.54
C LYS A 26 31.54 -40.77 34.02
N MET A 27 32.22 -41.50 34.91
CA MET A 27 33.15 -42.58 34.53
C MET A 27 32.52 -43.98 34.41
N HIS A 28 31.37 -44.23 35.07
CA HIS A 28 30.67 -45.52 35.04
C HIS A 28 29.30 -45.47 34.32
N GLY A 29 28.97 -44.34 33.66
CA GLY A 29 27.86 -44.26 32.72
C GLY A 29 28.12 -45.17 31.53
N THR A 30 27.43 -46.30 31.52
CA THR A 30 27.45 -47.31 30.47
C THR A 30 27.24 -46.68 29.09
N ASN A 31 28.20 -46.92 28.19
CA ASN A 31 28.09 -46.68 26.76
C ASN A 31 26.97 -47.56 26.19
N LEU A 32 25.73 -47.07 26.23
CA LEU A 32 24.69 -47.52 25.31
C LEU A 32 24.99 -46.84 23.97
N VAL A 33 25.73 -47.56 23.12
CA VAL A 33 25.87 -47.29 21.70
C VAL A 33 24.47 -47.39 21.07
N PRO A 34 23.84 -46.30 20.61
CA PRO A 34 22.87 -46.46 19.55
C PRO A 34 23.68 -46.81 18.30
N GLN A 35 23.37 -47.93 17.65
CA GLN A 35 23.87 -48.21 16.30
C GLN A 35 23.83 -46.91 15.49
N GLU A 36 24.99 -46.47 15.00
CA GLU A 36 25.06 -45.54 13.89
C GLU A 36 24.33 -46.20 12.72
N TYR A 37 23.02 -45.98 12.63
CA TYR A 37 22.39 -45.87 11.34
C TYR A 37 23.09 -44.68 10.71
N GLN A 38 23.94 -44.98 9.73
CA GLN A 38 24.47 -44.02 8.78
C GLN A 38 23.27 -43.46 7.99
N GLN A 39 22.49 -42.61 8.64
CA GLN A 39 21.57 -41.71 7.98
C GLN A 39 22.47 -40.74 7.23
N VAL A 40 22.77 -41.09 5.98
CA VAL A 40 22.96 -40.08 4.94
C VAL A 40 21.85 -39.05 5.20
N PRO A 41 22.16 -37.77 5.39
CA PRO A 41 21.12 -36.78 5.56
C PRO A 41 20.33 -36.80 4.26
N LEU A 42 19.21 -37.52 4.28
CA LEU A 42 18.15 -37.39 3.29
C LEU A 42 17.69 -35.96 3.47
N ASN A 43 18.29 -35.07 2.69
CA ASN A 43 17.75 -33.76 2.41
C ASN A 43 16.27 -34.00 2.13
N GLY A 44 15.37 -33.57 3.02
CA GLY A 44 13.92 -33.82 2.87
C GLY A 44 13.35 -33.25 1.57
N ARG A 45 14.15 -32.45 0.84
CA ARG A 45 13.92 -32.02 -0.54
C ARG A 45 14.00 -33.12 -1.61
N ILE A 46 14.68 -34.24 -1.37
CA ILE A 46 14.91 -35.28 -2.38
C ILE A 46 13.66 -36.18 -2.53
N LEU A 47 12.89 -36.38 -1.46
CA LEU A 47 11.71 -37.28 -1.46
C LEU A 47 10.53 -36.80 -2.31
N LEU A 48 10.52 -35.53 -2.72
CA LEU A 48 9.47 -34.93 -3.57
C LEU A 48 10.03 -34.38 -4.89
N GLN A 49 11.29 -34.69 -5.23
CA GLN A 49 11.82 -34.33 -6.54
C GLN A 49 11.09 -35.12 -7.64
N LYS A 50 10.86 -34.43 -8.75
CA LYS A 50 10.12 -34.87 -9.93
C LYS A 50 10.88 -35.99 -10.65
N ASP A 51 10.93 -37.18 -10.05
CA ASP A 51 11.58 -38.36 -10.65
C ASP A 51 10.59 -38.98 -11.64
N ILE A 52 10.57 -38.44 -12.87
CA ILE A 52 9.81 -39.01 -13.99
C ILE A 52 10.61 -40.19 -14.54
N ARG A 53 10.73 -41.25 -13.75
CA ARG A 53 11.17 -42.57 -14.22
C ARG A 53 10.34 -43.64 -13.52
N TYR A 54 9.07 -43.72 -13.88
CA TYR A 54 8.34 -44.97 -13.68
C TYR A 54 8.95 -46.00 -14.62
N ALA A 55 9.74 -46.92 -14.06
CA ALA A 55 10.14 -48.13 -14.75
C ALA A 55 8.85 -48.93 -15.05
N GLU A 56 8.64 -49.25 -16.33
CA GLU A 56 7.57 -50.15 -16.75
C GLU A 56 7.80 -51.53 -16.15
N THR A 57 7.09 -51.84 -15.06
CA THR A 57 6.86 -53.21 -14.64
C THR A 57 5.53 -53.67 -15.21
N THR A 58 5.60 -54.63 -16.12
CA THR A 58 4.44 -55.33 -16.70
C THR A 58 3.67 -56.03 -15.57
N SER A 59 2.51 -55.49 -15.18
CA SER A 59 1.56 -56.16 -14.31
C SER A 59 0.22 -56.30 -15.02
N THR A 60 -0.20 -57.55 -15.21
CA THR A 60 -1.51 -57.94 -15.75
C THR A 60 -2.57 -57.87 -14.67
N THR A 61 -3.17 -56.70 -14.48
CA THR A 61 -4.48 -56.53 -13.82
C THR A 61 -5.18 -55.33 -14.44
N THR A 62 -6.40 -55.54 -14.93
CA THR A 62 -7.29 -54.52 -15.48
C THR A 62 -7.73 -53.53 -14.41
N ASP A 63 -6.89 -52.54 -14.11
CA ASP A 63 -7.31 -51.28 -13.52
C ASP A 63 -7.52 -50.28 -14.67
N HIS A 64 -8.74 -49.76 -14.78
CA HIS A 64 -9.05 -48.63 -15.64
C HIS A 64 -8.30 -47.40 -15.14
N PHE A 65 -7.08 -47.19 -15.66
CA PHE A 65 -6.35 -45.95 -15.47
C PHE A 65 -7.01 -44.88 -16.34
N ASP A 66 -7.63 -43.88 -15.73
CA ASP A 66 -8.10 -42.67 -16.44
C ASP A 66 -6.85 -41.93 -16.96
N PRO A 67 -6.66 -41.78 -18.28
CA PRO A 67 -5.48 -41.14 -18.85
C PRO A 67 -5.57 -39.61 -18.81
N SER A 68 -6.49 -39.02 -18.01
CA SER A 68 -6.51 -37.58 -17.80
C SER A 68 -5.14 -37.09 -17.33
N GLU A 69 -4.40 -36.45 -18.23
CA GLU A 69 -3.07 -35.93 -17.98
C GLU A 69 -3.15 -34.94 -16.82
N ILE A 70 -2.56 -35.29 -15.68
CA ILE A 70 -2.49 -34.38 -14.54
C ILE A 70 -1.60 -33.22 -14.98
N LEU A 71 -2.20 -32.05 -15.19
CA LEU A 71 -1.51 -30.82 -15.55
C LEU A 71 -0.75 -30.28 -14.33
N VAL A 72 0.40 -30.90 -14.04
CA VAL A 72 1.35 -30.42 -13.05
C VAL A 72 2.19 -29.33 -13.70
N ASP A 73 2.46 -28.27 -12.94
CA ASP A 73 3.38 -27.21 -13.36
C ASP A 73 4.73 -27.82 -13.81
N ASN A 74 5.00 -27.69 -15.11
CA ASN A 74 6.22 -28.15 -15.75
C ASN A 74 7.18 -27.00 -16.07
N ARG A 75 6.92 -25.80 -15.53
CA ARG A 75 7.87 -24.70 -15.64
C ARG A 75 9.21 -25.14 -15.08
N THR A 76 10.26 -24.80 -15.82
CA THR A 76 11.64 -24.98 -15.38
C THR A 76 11.87 -24.21 -14.08
N ALA A 77 12.76 -24.70 -13.24
CA ALA A 77 13.18 -23.95 -12.06
C ALA A 77 13.58 -22.51 -12.46
N MET A 78 13.11 -21.53 -11.69
CA MET A 78 13.46 -20.13 -11.92
C MET A 78 14.96 -19.96 -11.82
N ASP A 79 15.55 -19.27 -12.79
CA ASP A 79 16.95 -18.85 -12.71
C ASP A 79 17.13 -17.71 -11.68
N ASP A 80 18.39 -17.42 -11.32
CA ASP A 80 18.72 -16.38 -10.34
C ASP A 80 18.19 -15.00 -10.74
N ASP A 81 18.20 -14.66 -12.03
CA ASP A 81 17.76 -13.34 -12.52
C ASP A 81 16.23 -13.22 -12.46
N GLN A 82 15.52 -14.29 -12.76
CA GLN A 82 14.06 -14.39 -12.58
C GLN A 82 13.68 -14.27 -11.11
N LEU A 83 14.44 -14.92 -10.22
CA LEU A 83 14.23 -14.80 -8.78
C LEU A 83 14.45 -13.37 -8.29
N VAL A 84 15.51 -12.70 -8.75
CA VAL A 84 15.78 -11.29 -8.42
C VAL A 84 14.62 -10.39 -8.89
N ARG A 85 14.11 -10.58 -10.11
CA ARG A 85 12.95 -9.83 -10.63
C ARG A 85 11.67 -10.09 -9.83
N ASP A 86 11.40 -11.34 -9.45
CA ASP A 86 10.24 -11.67 -8.62
C ASP A 86 10.33 -10.98 -7.25
N VAL A 87 11.48 -11.08 -6.58
CA VAL A 87 11.71 -10.40 -5.29
C VAL A 87 11.57 -8.88 -5.42
N GLU A 88 12.14 -8.28 -6.47
CA GLU A 88 12.04 -6.84 -6.72
C GLU A 88 10.58 -6.39 -6.92
N SER A 89 9.78 -7.21 -7.61
CA SER A 89 8.36 -6.92 -7.83
C SER A 89 7.54 -7.00 -6.53
N ARG A 90 7.91 -7.90 -5.61
CA ARG A 90 7.21 -8.11 -4.32
C ARG A 90 7.67 -7.14 -3.25
N ILE A 91 8.93 -6.74 -3.25
CA ILE A 91 9.52 -5.81 -2.27
C ILE A 91 10.27 -4.70 -3.03
N PRO A 92 9.57 -3.72 -3.63
CA PRO A 92 10.19 -2.69 -4.44
C PRO A 92 11.17 -1.78 -3.68
N SER A 93 11.07 -1.75 -2.35
CA SER A 93 11.98 -1.00 -1.49
C SER A 93 13.30 -1.73 -1.22
N LEU A 94 13.44 -3.01 -1.56
CA LEU A 94 14.69 -3.75 -1.40
C LEU A 94 15.59 -3.56 -2.63
N PRO A 95 16.87 -3.17 -2.47
CA PRO A 95 17.80 -2.99 -3.59
C PRO A 95 18.37 -4.33 -4.10
N ILE A 96 17.49 -5.30 -4.38
CA ILE A 96 17.89 -6.69 -4.71
C ILE A 96 18.66 -6.78 -6.03
N ALA A 97 18.26 -6.01 -7.05
CA ALA A 97 18.97 -5.94 -8.33
C ALA A 97 20.39 -5.38 -8.16
N TYR A 98 20.52 -4.32 -7.35
CA TYR A 98 21.82 -3.73 -7.03
C TYR A 98 22.70 -4.70 -6.23
N TRP A 99 22.14 -5.39 -5.24
CA TRP A 99 22.86 -6.44 -4.51
C TRP A 99 23.32 -7.55 -5.45
N SER A 100 22.44 -8.07 -6.31
CA SER A 100 22.78 -9.17 -7.22
C SER A 100 23.93 -8.79 -8.14
N LYS A 101 23.93 -7.56 -8.67
CA LYS A 101 25.02 -7.00 -9.48
C LYS A 101 26.34 -6.90 -8.72
N ASN A 102 26.29 -6.56 -7.43
CA ASN A 102 27.48 -6.24 -6.61
C ASN A 102 27.86 -7.35 -5.61
N LYS A 103 27.21 -8.51 -5.61
CA LYS A 103 27.37 -9.56 -4.58
C LYS A 103 28.80 -10.12 -4.44
N ASN A 104 29.61 -10.00 -5.48
CA ASN A 104 31.01 -10.45 -5.50
C ASN A 104 32.01 -9.34 -5.13
N PHE A 105 31.54 -8.13 -4.86
CA PHE A 105 32.37 -6.96 -4.58
C PHE A 105 32.26 -6.56 -3.11
N LEU A 106 33.41 -6.47 -2.43
CA LEU A 106 33.46 -6.06 -1.03
C LEU A 106 33.31 -4.54 -0.93
N GLN A 107 32.09 -4.09 -0.64
CA GLN A 107 31.75 -2.70 -0.40
C GLN A 107 31.78 -2.38 1.09
N GLN A 108 32.69 -1.50 1.50
CA GLN A 108 32.86 -1.04 2.88
C GLN A 108 33.75 0.20 2.92
N LYS A 109 33.60 1.05 3.94
CA LYS A 109 34.54 2.16 4.18
C LYS A 109 35.88 1.66 4.75
N SER A 110 35.83 0.69 5.66
CA SER A 110 37.00 -0.05 6.15
C SER A 110 36.59 -1.43 6.63
N SER A 111 37.56 -2.27 7.03
CA SER A 111 37.27 -3.61 7.59
C SER A 111 36.44 -3.58 8.88
N THR A 112 36.33 -2.43 9.54
CA THR A 112 35.61 -2.22 10.80
C THR A 112 34.53 -1.13 10.71
N CYS A 113 34.32 -0.51 9.54
CA CYS A 113 33.44 0.64 9.40
C CYS A 113 32.54 0.52 8.16
N ALA A 114 31.23 0.67 8.37
CA ALA A 114 30.22 0.83 7.34
C ALA A 114 30.35 -0.20 6.21
N LYS A 115 30.19 -1.48 6.55
CA LYS A 115 30.12 -2.57 5.57
C LYS A 115 28.77 -2.57 4.90
N TYR A 116 28.74 -2.84 3.60
CA TYR A 116 27.49 -3.04 2.89
C TYR A 116 26.76 -4.23 3.52
N PRO A 117 25.49 -4.04 3.95
CA PRO A 117 24.79 -5.09 4.66
C PRO A 117 24.40 -6.21 3.71
N SER A 118 24.60 -7.45 4.15
CA SER A 118 24.03 -8.60 3.47
C SER A 118 22.51 -8.46 3.46
N ILE A 119 21.87 -8.71 2.31
CA ILE A 119 20.40 -8.67 2.21
C ILE A 119 19.72 -9.67 3.15
N PHE A 120 20.44 -10.74 3.54
CA PHE A 120 19.96 -11.79 4.45
C PHE A 120 20.05 -11.40 5.93
N GLU A 121 20.81 -10.35 6.25
CA GLU A 121 20.97 -9.80 7.60
C GLU A 121 20.11 -8.53 7.81
N LEU A 122 19.30 -8.16 6.81
CA LEU A 122 18.37 -7.05 6.95
C LEU A 122 17.22 -7.46 7.86
N GLU A 123 16.89 -6.60 8.81
CA GLU A 123 15.78 -6.81 9.73
C GLU A 123 14.48 -6.34 9.09
N PHE A 124 13.65 -7.26 8.63
CA PHE A 124 12.30 -6.94 8.18
C PHE A 124 11.30 -6.96 9.34
N ASN A 125 10.41 -5.98 9.37
CA ASN A 125 9.16 -6.05 10.10
C ASN A 125 8.05 -6.41 9.11
N ASN A 126 7.38 -7.53 9.36
CA ASN A 126 6.42 -8.14 8.44
C ASN A 126 7.03 -8.44 7.05
N ILE A 127 6.70 -7.66 6.02
CA ILE A 127 7.06 -7.85 4.62
C ILE A 127 7.68 -6.56 4.05
N TYR A 128 7.04 -5.39 4.25
CA TYR A 128 7.38 -4.17 3.52
C TYR A 128 8.24 -3.17 4.31
N TRP A 129 8.46 -3.41 5.59
CA TRP A 129 9.15 -2.48 6.48
C TRP A 129 10.51 -3.04 6.87
N GLN A 130 11.53 -2.18 6.88
CA GLN A 130 12.84 -2.53 7.42
C GLN A 130 13.07 -1.83 8.76
N THR A 131 13.71 -2.52 9.70
CA THR A 131 13.85 -2.04 11.07
C THR A 131 15.25 -1.49 11.33
N LEU A 132 15.30 -0.29 11.90
CA LEU A 132 16.48 0.23 12.59
C LEU A 132 16.17 0.32 14.09
N ARG A 133 16.93 -0.42 14.89
CA ARG A 133 16.94 -0.32 16.36
C ARG A 133 18.01 0.65 16.79
N THR A 134 17.66 1.56 17.69
CA THR A 134 18.60 2.54 18.24
C THR A 134 18.55 2.53 19.76
N SER A 135 19.52 3.20 20.39
CA SER A 135 19.52 3.47 21.83
C SER A 135 18.28 4.22 22.31
N ASN A 136 17.60 4.96 21.43
CA ASN A 136 16.37 5.69 21.76
C ASN A 136 15.32 5.59 20.65
N GLY A 137 14.72 4.41 20.56
CA GLY A 137 13.57 4.14 19.72
C GLY A 137 13.86 3.17 18.57
N THR A 138 12.78 2.70 17.98
CA THR A 138 12.75 1.80 16.83
C THR A 138 12.10 2.51 15.66
N PHE A 139 12.76 2.41 14.51
CA PHE A 139 12.33 2.99 13.26
C PHE A 139 11.87 1.85 12.34
N GLN A 140 10.67 1.98 11.80
CA GLN A 140 10.11 1.13 10.76
C GLN A 140 10.16 1.93 9.46
N LEU A 141 11.11 1.61 8.60
CA LEU A 141 11.39 2.33 7.36
C LEU A 141 10.61 1.68 6.21
N PHE A 142 9.86 2.49 5.46
CA PHE A 142 8.98 2.02 4.40
C PHE A 142 9.62 2.12 3.02
N GLY A 143 10.23 3.27 2.70
CA GLY A 143 10.82 3.52 1.38
C GLY A 143 11.68 4.78 1.36
N ALA A 144 12.57 4.86 0.37
CA ALA A 144 13.49 5.98 0.16
C ALA A 144 13.34 6.55 -1.26
N TYR A 145 13.38 7.88 -1.39
CA TYR A 145 13.08 8.57 -2.64
C TYR A 145 14.08 9.69 -2.89
N TYR A 146 14.52 9.84 -4.15
CA TYR A 146 15.43 10.91 -4.53
C TYR A 146 14.68 12.19 -4.90
N ASP A 147 14.91 13.25 -4.13
CA ASP A 147 14.24 14.55 -4.22
C ASP A 147 15.24 15.62 -4.70
N ILE A 148 15.06 16.07 -5.95
CA ILE A 148 15.87 17.11 -6.60
C ILE A 148 15.04 18.34 -6.96
N ARG A 149 13.84 18.48 -6.38
CA ARG A 149 12.94 19.61 -6.69
C ARG A 149 13.64 20.93 -6.38
N ARG A 150 13.62 21.86 -7.34
CA ARG A 150 14.39 23.12 -7.28
C ARG A 150 13.98 24.03 -6.12
N THR A 151 12.73 23.90 -5.66
CA THR A 151 12.16 24.64 -4.53
C THR A 151 12.63 24.10 -3.16
N SER A 152 13.33 22.96 -3.13
CA SER A 152 13.93 22.41 -1.92
C SER A 152 15.20 23.18 -1.57
N LEU A 153 15.18 23.88 -0.44
CA LEU A 153 16.35 24.59 0.10
C LEU A 153 17.48 23.64 0.55
N LEU A 154 17.19 22.34 0.67
CA LEU A 154 18.18 21.33 1.05
C LEU A 154 19.07 20.88 -0.13
N GLY A 155 18.73 21.27 -1.36
CA GLY A 155 19.32 20.67 -2.57
C GLY A 155 18.92 19.21 -2.75
N PRO A 156 19.64 18.46 -3.61
CA PRO A 156 19.44 17.02 -3.81
C PRO A 156 19.45 16.26 -2.49
N THR A 157 18.37 15.53 -2.20
CA THR A 157 18.15 14.90 -0.89
C THR A 157 17.51 13.53 -1.09
N VAL A 158 17.91 12.54 -0.30
CA VAL A 158 17.14 11.30 -0.16
C VAL A 158 16.17 11.47 0.99
N ARG A 159 14.88 11.28 0.67
CA ARG A 159 13.77 11.33 1.62
C ARG A 159 13.38 9.92 2.01
N ILE A 160 13.44 9.58 3.29
CA ILE A 160 13.08 8.25 3.80
C ILE A 160 11.75 8.38 4.55
N LEU A 161 10.74 7.63 4.13
CA LEU A 161 9.44 7.57 4.80
C LEU A 161 9.44 6.42 5.80
N GLY A 162 8.96 6.67 7.02
CA GLY A 162 8.88 5.63 8.04
C GLY A 162 8.01 6.00 9.23
N MET A 163 7.87 5.04 10.14
CA MET A 163 7.24 5.26 11.44
C MET A 163 8.20 4.99 12.58
N ILE A 164 8.25 5.88 13.57
CA ILE A 164 9.18 5.82 14.71
C ILE A 164 8.37 5.69 15.99
N ASP A 165 8.72 4.78 16.89
CA ASP A 165 8.04 4.65 18.20
C ASP A 165 8.41 5.76 19.20
N ARG A 166 8.99 6.85 18.70
CA ARG A 166 9.36 8.04 19.47
C ARG A 166 8.73 9.27 18.85
N ILE A 167 8.23 10.13 19.74
CA ILE A 167 7.97 11.53 19.44
C ILE A 167 9.26 12.30 19.60
N GLU A 168 9.50 13.25 18.70
CA GLU A 168 10.67 14.14 18.74
C GLU A 168 11.97 13.34 18.94
N PRO A 169 12.29 12.42 18.00
CA PRO A 169 13.42 11.53 18.13
C PRO A 169 14.72 12.33 18.34
N LYS A 170 15.36 12.12 19.49
CA LYS A 170 16.62 12.78 19.88
C LYS A 170 17.87 12.06 19.40
N VAL A 171 17.72 10.82 18.94
CA VAL A 171 18.83 10.01 18.45
C VAL A 171 19.45 10.63 17.21
N LYS A 172 20.78 10.74 17.21
CA LYS A 172 21.54 11.13 16.03
C LYS A 172 21.67 9.88 15.17
N THR A 173 21.20 9.96 13.94
CA THR A 173 21.37 8.89 12.95
C THR A 173 22.16 9.42 11.76
N TYR A 174 22.67 8.48 10.97
CA TYR A 174 23.44 8.74 9.77
C TYR A 174 22.89 7.91 8.63
N CYS A 175 22.87 8.48 7.44
CA CYS A 175 22.61 7.77 6.21
C CYS A 175 23.92 7.35 5.56
N GLN A 176 24.04 6.07 5.22
CA GLN A 176 25.11 5.50 4.40
C GLN A 176 24.55 5.32 2.98
N PHE A 177 25.02 6.15 2.05
CA PHE A 177 24.63 6.08 0.64
C PHE A 177 25.53 5.14 -0.14
N TRP A 178 24.91 4.27 -0.92
CA TRP A 178 25.58 3.33 -1.79
C TRP A 178 25.36 3.72 -3.24
N PHE A 179 26.45 3.95 -3.96
CA PHE A 179 26.45 4.34 -5.36
C PHE A 179 27.03 3.21 -6.19
N ASP A 180 26.42 2.96 -7.35
CA ASP A 180 26.93 2.00 -8.31
C ASP A 180 28.37 2.32 -8.74
N GLY A 181 29.21 1.30 -8.78
CA GLY A 181 30.65 1.43 -9.07
C GLY A 181 31.51 1.98 -7.94
N GLN A 182 30.95 2.37 -6.79
CA GLN A 182 31.72 2.85 -5.63
C GLN A 182 31.98 1.74 -4.61
N LYS A 183 33.20 1.70 -4.06
CA LYS A 183 33.57 0.74 -3.01
C LYS A 183 33.11 1.17 -1.62
N GLU A 184 33.15 2.47 -1.36
CA GLU A 184 32.90 3.03 -0.04
C GLU A 184 31.53 3.72 -0.01
N PRO A 185 30.77 3.61 1.09
CA PRO A 185 29.56 4.38 1.25
C PRO A 185 29.90 5.84 1.51
N PHE A 186 29.02 6.73 1.04
CA PHE A 186 29.06 8.11 1.50
C PHE A 186 28.19 8.27 2.75
N ILE A 187 28.76 8.74 3.85
CA ILE A 187 28.07 8.83 5.14
C ILE A 187 27.72 10.29 5.44
N VAL A 188 26.43 10.58 5.63
CA VAL A 188 25.95 11.89 6.09
C VAL A 188 25.17 11.75 7.38
N LYS A 189 25.23 12.79 8.20
CA LYS A 189 24.29 12.93 9.32
C LYS A 189 22.89 13.19 8.78
N THR A 190 21.89 12.55 9.38
CA THR A 190 20.48 12.85 9.11
C THR A 190 20.18 14.32 9.41
N PHE A 191 19.56 15.01 8.46
CA PHE A 191 19.30 16.45 8.54
C PHE A 191 18.06 16.76 9.37
N GLU A 192 16.94 16.08 9.10
CA GLU A 192 15.66 16.34 9.74
C GLU A 192 14.81 15.07 9.88
N TYR A 193 14.04 14.98 10.97
CA TYR A 193 12.91 14.06 11.12
C TYR A 193 11.60 14.87 11.09
N LYS A 194 11.02 15.04 9.91
CA LYS A 194 9.80 15.83 9.74
C LYS A 194 8.59 15.02 10.18
N TYR A 195 7.95 15.41 11.28
CA TYR A 195 6.73 14.76 11.77
C TYR A 195 5.57 14.99 10.80
N ILE A 196 4.86 13.92 10.41
CA ILE A 196 3.77 13.96 9.43
C ILE A 196 2.40 13.78 10.10
N TRP A 197 2.15 14.54 11.16
CA TRP A 197 0.89 14.51 11.88
C TRP A 197 0.74 15.80 12.72
N TYR A 198 -0.46 16.07 13.23
CA TYR A 198 -0.63 17.10 14.25
C TYR A 198 -0.79 16.47 15.63
N ASN A 199 0.00 16.95 16.59
CA ASN A 199 0.00 16.47 17.97
C ASN A 199 -1.39 16.52 18.64
N LYS A 200 -2.23 17.47 18.25
CA LYS A 200 -3.62 17.63 18.74
C LYS A 200 -4.60 16.59 18.20
N TRP A 201 -4.24 15.80 17.18
CA TRP A 201 -5.13 14.79 16.57
C TRP A 201 -5.14 13.44 17.31
N GLY A 202 -4.48 13.37 18.47
CA GLY A 202 -4.41 12.17 19.30
C GLY A 202 -3.24 11.26 18.93
N ASN A 203 -3.04 10.22 19.73
CA ASN A 203 -1.92 9.27 19.63
C ASN A 203 -0.52 9.89 19.69
N TYR A 204 -0.37 11.16 20.07
CA TYR A 204 0.91 11.81 20.35
C TYR A 204 1.48 11.28 21.69
N LYS A 205 1.95 10.03 21.69
CA LYS A 205 2.50 9.33 22.87
C LYS A 205 3.75 8.52 22.49
N GLN A 206 4.77 8.57 23.36
CA GLN A 206 5.96 7.74 23.24
C GLN A 206 5.59 6.24 23.26
N GLY A 207 6.30 5.43 22.47
CA GLY A 207 6.02 3.99 22.32
C GLY A 207 4.91 3.67 21.31
N ILE A 208 4.20 4.68 20.79
CA ILE A 208 3.29 4.51 19.64
C ILE A 208 4.04 4.97 18.39
N TYR A 209 4.04 4.12 17.37
CA TYR A 209 4.61 4.46 16.07
C TYR A 209 3.98 5.72 15.48
N GLN A 210 4.83 6.69 15.15
CA GLN A 210 4.52 8.02 14.67
C GLN A 210 5.07 8.20 13.24
N PRO A 211 4.35 8.82 12.30
CA PRO A 211 4.83 8.97 10.93
C PRO A 211 5.87 10.10 10.78
N TYR A 212 6.97 9.82 10.11
CA TYR A 212 8.07 10.74 9.85
C TYR A 212 8.57 10.67 8.41
N LEU A 213 8.94 11.83 7.88
CA LEU A 213 9.74 11.97 6.68
C LEU A 213 11.14 12.40 7.08
N ILE A 214 12.11 11.53 6.82
CA ILE A 214 13.51 11.71 7.21
C ILE A 214 14.28 12.24 6.01
N ALA A 215 15.19 13.18 6.24
CA ALA A 215 15.97 13.82 5.17
C ALA A 215 17.46 13.57 5.34
N CYS A 216 18.11 13.05 4.29
CA CYS A 216 19.56 12.93 4.20
C CYS A 216 20.04 13.63 2.93
N GLN A 217 20.79 14.72 3.08
CA GLN A 217 21.26 15.53 1.95
C GLN A 217 22.34 14.78 1.17
N ILE A 218 22.27 14.86 -0.16
CA ILE A 218 23.38 14.41 -1.00
C ILE A 218 24.47 15.49 -0.97
N PRO A 219 25.73 15.14 -0.73
CA PRO A 219 26.84 16.10 -0.75
C PRO A 219 27.07 16.67 -2.15
N LYS A 220 27.60 17.90 -2.20
CA LYS A 220 27.90 18.62 -3.46
C LYS A 220 28.65 17.78 -4.51
N PRO A 221 29.70 17.00 -4.17
CA PRO A 221 30.41 16.18 -5.15
C PRO A 221 29.55 15.10 -5.84
N PHE A 222 28.44 14.69 -5.23
CA PHE A 222 27.54 13.65 -5.73
C PHE A 222 26.23 14.22 -6.28
N HIS A 223 26.10 15.55 -6.39
CA HIS A 223 24.94 16.14 -7.06
C HIS A 223 24.88 15.67 -8.52
N GLY A 224 23.72 15.16 -8.95
CA GLY A 224 23.53 14.59 -10.28
C GLY A 224 23.80 13.08 -10.35
N VAL A 225 24.36 12.47 -9.31
CA VAL A 225 24.49 11.02 -9.18
C VAL A 225 23.40 10.52 -8.24
N VAL A 226 22.61 9.55 -8.71
CA VAL A 226 21.54 8.94 -7.91
C VAL A 226 22.15 7.78 -7.11
N PRO A 227 22.06 7.76 -5.77
CA PRO A 227 22.45 6.59 -5.00
C PRO A 227 21.53 5.43 -5.36
N SER A 228 22.09 4.22 -5.46
CA SER A 228 21.31 3.01 -5.70
C SER A 228 20.49 2.61 -4.48
N SER A 229 21.07 2.80 -3.30
CA SER A 229 20.41 2.50 -2.03
C SER A 229 20.92 3.37 -0.88
N VAL A 230 20.18 3.36 0.22
CA VAL A 230 20.52 4.05 1.46
C VAL A 230 20.26 3.14 2.66
N SER A 231 21.24 3.08 3.55
CA SER A 231 21.09 2.49 4.89
C SER A 231 21.05 3.60 5.94
N MET A 232 20.30 3.41 7.01
CA MET A 232 20.27 4.31 8.15
C MET A 232 20.82 3.63 9.40
N VAL A 233 21.72 4.28 10.10
CA VAL A 233 22.44 3.73 11.27
C VAL A 233 22.49 4.75 12.41
N GLU A 234 22.69 4.28 13.64
CA GLU A 234 22.89 5.17 14.79
C GLU A 234 24.31 5.73 14.83
N LYS A 235 25.34 4.92 14.58
CA LYS A 235 26.73 5.39 14.47
C LYS A 235 27.24 5.23 13.05
N GLU A 236 28.05 6.17 12.59
CA GLU A 236 28.55 6.23 11.21
C GLU A 236 29.13 4.90 10.72
N CYS A 237 29.92 4.24 11.55
CA CYS A 237 30.64 3.01 11.19
C CYS A 237 29.87 1.71 11.44
N ASP A 238 28.62 1.77 11.93
CA ASP A 238 27.85 0.55 12.16
C ASP A 238 27.59 -0.19 10.84
N THR A 239 27.51 -1.52 10.92
CA THR A 239 26.96 -2.32 9.82
C THR A 239 25.44 -2.24 9.91
N ALA A 240 24.79 -1.77 8.85
CA ALA A 240 23.37 -1.50 8.89
C ALA A 240 22.53 -2.78 8.94
N THR A 241 21.38 -2.73 9.61
CA THR A 241 20.34 -3.77 9.60
C THR A 241 19.22 -3.46 8.61
N ASN A 242 19.39 -2.42 7.80
CA ASN A 242 18.44 -1.95 6.82
C ASN A 242 19.19 -1.39 5.60
N ASN A 243 18.56 -1.45 4.44
CA ASN A 243 19.03 -0.92 3.18
C ASN A 243 17.84 -0.75 2.23
N LEU A 244 17.44 0.49 2.00
CA LEU A 244 16.33 0.85 1.14
C LEU A 244 16.84 1.24 -0.25
N ARG A 245 16.25 0.67 -1.29
CA ARG A 245 16.37 1.15 -2.67
C ARG A 245 15.93 2.61 -2.72
N VAL A 246 16.75 3.44 -3.35
CA VAL A 246 16.39 4.84 -3.59
C VAL A 246 15.60 4.91 -4.89
N ILE A 247 14.33 5.27 -4.78
CA ILE A 247 13.41 5.37 -5.92
C ILE A 247 13.55 6.75 -6.56
N TYR A 248 13.72 6.76 -7.88
CA TYR A 248 13.82 7.98 -8.69
C TYR A 248 13.10 7.79 -10.02
N ASN A 249 11.76 7.89 -9.98
CA ASN A 249 10.92 7.70 -11.15
C ASN A 249 10.83 9.01 -11.95
N ARG A 250 11.89 9.34 -12.69
CA ARG A 250 11.94 10.49 -13.59
C ARG A 250 11.88 10.01 -15.04
N PRO A 251 10.94 10.49 -15.86
CA PRO A 251 10.85 10.09 -17.25
C PRO A 251 12.06 10.66 -18.03
N PRO A 252 12.61 9.93 -19.02
CA PRO A 252 13.82 10.36 -19.73
C PRO A 252 13.69 11.71 -20.46
N ASP A 253 12.47 12.07 -20.86
CA ASP A 253 12.13 13.29 -21.60
C ASP A 253 11.66 14.44 -20.69
N ASP A 254 11.66 14.24 -19.37
CA ASP A 254 11.14 15.19 -18.38
C ASP A 254 9.67 15.59 -18.56
N GLN A 255 8.90 14.87 -19.39
CA GLN A 255 7.50 15.19 -19.60
C GLN A 255 6.63 14.63 -18.49
N LYS A 256 5.90 15.53 -17.84
CA LYS A 256 4.87 15.17 -16.88
C LYS A 256 3.55 14.93 -17.57
N LYS A 257 2.81 13.97 -17.05
CA LYS A 257 1.41 13.75 -17.37
C LYS A 257 0.53 14.68 -16.52
N GLY A 258 -0.75 14.76 -16.84
CA GLY A 258 -1.68 15.63 -16.11
C GLY A 258 -1.88 15.19 -14.65
N PHE A 259 -2.80 14.24 -14.44
CA PHE A 259 -3.32 13.95 -13.11
C PHE A 259 -3.11 12.48 -12.71
N ALA A 260 -2.67 12.27 -11.48
CA ALA A 260 -2.72 10.98 -10.81
C ALA A 260 -3.60 11.04 -9.57
N VAL A 261 -4.19 9.91 -9.20
CA VAL A 261 -5.00 9.77 -7.99
C VAL A 261 -4.35 8.77 -7.05
N CYS A 262 -4.17 9.17 -5.80
CA CYS A 262 -3.65 8.36 -4.72
C CYS A 262 -4.77 8.02 -3.74
N VAL A 263 -4.98 6.73 -3.48
CA VAL A 263 -6.04 6.24 -2.59
C VAL A 263 -5.42 5.73 -1.29
N LYS A 264 -6.14 5.86 -0.17
CA LYS A 264 -5.70 5.30 1.11
C LYS A 264 -5.63 3.76 1.08
N GLY A 265 -5.08 3.19 2.15
CA GLY A 265 -5.12 1.74 2.37
C GLY A 265 -6.55 1.20 2.38
N LEU A 266 -6.89 0.35 1.42
CA LEU A 266 -8.18 -0.30 1.28
C LEU A 266 -8.31 -1.44 2.30
N ASP A 267 -9.35 -1.35 3.13
CA ASP A 267 -9.72 -2.33 4.16
C ASP A 267 -11.22 -2.62 4.05
N PHE A 268 -11.57 -3.48 3.09
CA PHE A 268 -12.94 -3.87 2.71
C PHE A 268 -13.04 -5.40 2.62
N LEU A 269 -12.47 -6.11 3.60
CA LEU A 269 -12.41 -7.58 3.59
C LEU A 269 -13.78 -8.24 3.47
N TYR A 270 -14.80 -7.67 4.12
CA TYR A 270 -16.15 -8.24 4.21
C TYR A 270 -17.21 -7.48 3.40
N ASP A 271 -16.82 -6.41 2.72
CA ASP A 271 -17.73 -5.53 1.98
C ASP A 271 -17.41 -5.60 0.47
N ASP A 272 -18.33 -6.15 -0.32
CA ASP A 272 -18.18 -6.15 -1.78
C ASP A 272 -18.64 -4.83 -2.40
N LEU A 273 -17.67 -3.96 -2.69
CA LEU A 273 -17.90 -2.66 -3.32
C LEU A 273 -17.56 -2.66 -4.81
N SER A 274 -17.40 -3.82 -5.44
CA SER A 274 -16.84 -3.95 -6.79
C SER A 274 -17.58 -3.12 -7.85
N VAL A 275 -18.91 -3.12 -7.83
CA VAL A 275 -19.72 -2.37 -8.80
C VAL A 275 -19.53 -0.86 -8.63
N ARG A 276 -19.54 -0.36 -7.39
CA ARG A 276 -19.30 1.07 -7.09
C ARG A 276 -17.87 1.46 -7.44
N LEU A 277 -16.91 0.58 -7.18
CA LEU A 277 -15.50 0.81 -7.51
C LEU A 277 -15.28 0.91 -9.02
N ILE A 278 -15.93 0.07 -9.83
CA ILE A 278 -15.88 0.15 -11.30
C ILE A 278 -16.42 1.51 -11.78
N GLU A 279 -17.60 1.93 -11.29
CA GLU A 279 -18.18 3.23 -11.64
C GLU A 279 -17.24 4.38 -11.27
N TRP A 280 -16.63 4.31 -10.08
CA TRP A 280 -15.69 5.33 -9.61
C TRP A 280 -14.40 5.39 -10.43
N ILE A 281 -13.78 4.24 -10.73
CA ILE A 281 -12.58 4.18 -11.57
C ILE A 281 -12.89 4.75 -12.96
N GLU A 282 -13.99 4.36 -13.59
CA GLU A 282 -14.34 4.85 -14.92
C GLU A 282 -14.66 6.35 -14.91
N MET A 283 -15.33 6.85 -13.87
CA MET A 283 -15.56 8.30 -13.72
C MET A 283 -14.24 9.07 -13.66
N LEU A 284 -13.26 8.63 -12.86
CA LEU A 284 -11.96 9.30 -12.78
C LEU A 284 -11.17 9.24 -14.11
N ASN A 285 -11.24 8.11 -14.82
CA ASN A 285 -10.63 7.99 -16.15
C ASN A 285 -11.28 8.95 -17.15
N ILE A 286 -12.60 9.10 -17.12
CA ILE A 286 -13.33 10.06 -17.98
C ILE A 286 -12.95 11.51 -17.65
N LEU A 287 -12.72 11.84 -16.38
CA LEU A 287 -12.31 13.17 -15.94
C LEU A 287 -10.87 13.54 -16.32
N GLY A 288 -10.07 12.56 -16.76
CA GLY A 288 -8.69 12.76 -17.22
C GLY A 288 -7.61 12.35 -16.21
N ALA A 289 -7.92 11.50 -15.22
CA ALA A 289 -6.88 10.83 -14.44
C ALA A 289 -6.13 9.82 -15.33
N ASP A 290 -4.80 9.91 -15.38
CA ASP A 290 -3.97 8.97 -16.15
C ASP A 290 -3.77 7.66 -15.40
N LYS A 291 -3.59 7.72 -14.07
CA LYS A 291 -3.40 6.53 -13.23
C LYS A 291 -3.95 6.71 -11.83
N ILE A 292 -4.53 5.63 -11.29
CA ILE A 292 -4.98 5.55 -9.91
C ILE A 292 -4.11 4.55 -9.15
N TYR A 293 -3.52 5.00 -8.04
CA TYR A 293 -2.67 4.21 -7.17
C TYR A 293 -3.47 3.75 -5.95
N PHE A 294 -3.71 2.45 -5.87
CA PHE A 294 -4.39 1.81 -4.74
C PHE A 294 -3.37 1.18 -3.79
N TYR A 295 -3.64 1.31 -2.50
CA TYR A 295 -2.89 0.57 -1.47
C TYR A 295 -3.77 -0.52 -0.89
N ASN A 296 -3.34 -1.76 -1.01
CA ASN A 296 -4.15 -2.90 -0.59
C ASN A 296 -3.72 -3.39 0.80
N LEU A 297 -4.58 -3.21 1.82
CA LEU A 297 -4.43 -3.91 3.09
C LEU A 297 -5.15 -5.26 2.99
N GLN A 298 -6.49 -5.22 2.95
CA GLN A 298 -7.35 -6.39 2.81
C GLN A 298 -8.64 -6.00 2.09
N VAL A 299 -8.97 -6.67 1.00
CA VAL A 299 -10.19 -6.38 0.23
C VAL A 299 -10.91 -7.68 -0.15
N HIS A 300 -12.21 -7.55 -0.37
CA HIS A 300 -13.05 -8.63 -0.88
C HIS A 300 -12.47 -9.22 -2.19
N PRO A 301 -12.55 -10.54 -2.45
CA PRO A 301 -12.01 -11.15 -3.67
C PRO A 301 -12.55 -10.55 -4.98
N ASN A 302 -13.80 -10.10 -5.01
CA ASN A 302 -14.33 -9.40 -6.19
C ASN A 302 -13.68 -8.02 -6.41
N ILE A 303 -13.30 -7.32 -5.32
CA ILE A 303 -12.52 -6.07 -5.43
C ILE A 303 -11.13 -6.38 -5.98
N THR A 304 -10.46 -7.43 -5.48
CA THR A 304 -9.17 -7.89 -6.05
C THR A 304 -9.29 -8.18 -7.54
N LYS A 305 -10.38 -8.84 -7.97
CA LYS A 305 -10.65 -9.11 -9.38
C LYS A 305 -10.80 -7.83 -10.22
N VAL A 306 -11.53 -6.83 -9.72
CA VAL A 306 -11.66 -5.51 -10.37
C VAL A 306 -10.31 -4.81 -10.48
N LEU A 307 -9.55 -4.77 -9.38
CA LEU A 307 -8.25 -4.12 -9.32
C LEU A 307 -7.26 -4.76 -10.32
N ASN A 308 -7.20 -6.10 -10.37
CA ASN A 308 -6.34 -6.82 -11.31
C ASN A 308 -6.70 -6.53 -12.77
N HIS A 309 -8.00 -6.44 -13.09
CA HIS A 309 -8.45 -6.10 -14.44
C HIS A 309 -7.98 -4.71 -14.87
N TYR A 310 -8.16 -3.70 -14.02
CA TYR A 310 -7.71 -2.36 -14.36
C TYR A 310 -6.18 -2.18 -14.32
N GLU A 311 -5.47 -3.01 -13.56
CA GLU A 311 -4.01 -3.03 -13.55
C GLU A 311 -3.48 -3.56 -14.89
N GLN A 312 -4.12 -4.60 -15.43
CA GLN A 312 -3.84 -5.13 -16.78
C GLN A 312 -4.16 -4.11 -17.88
N GLU A 313 -5.21 -3.29 -17.71
CA GLU A 313 -5.50 -2.18 -18.63
C GLU A 313 -4.53 -0.98 -18.45
N GLY A 314 -3.64 -1.03 -17.45
CA GLY A 314 -2.67 0.03 -17.17
C GLY A 314 -3.25 1.30 -16.52
N LYS A 315 -4.54 1.29 -16.18
CA LYS A 315 -5.27 2.42 -15.56
C LYS A 315 -5.04 2.55 -14.05
N VAL A 316 -4.76 1.43 -13.39
CA VAL A 316 -4.48 1.41 -11.94
C VAL A 316 -3.14 0.75 -11.65
N GLN A 317 -2.61 1.03 -10.47
CA GLN A 317 -1.48 0.31 -9.89
C GLN A 317 -1.82 -0.05 -8.45
N VAL A 318 -1.68 -1.33 -8.10
CA VAL A 318 -1.99 -1.83 -6.76
C VAL A 318 -0.70 -2.08 -5.99
N ILE A 319 -0.58 -1.44 -4.84
CA ILE A 319 0.60 -1.53 -3.97
C ILE A 319 0.16 -2.25 -2.69
N PRO A 320 0.65 -3.47 -2.43
CA PRO A 320 0.40 -4.13 -1.16
C PRO A 320 0.89 -3.30 0.03
N LEU A 321 0.16 -3.32 1.14
CA LEU A 321 0.45 -2.55 2.34
C LEU A 321 0.27 -3.39 3.60
N THR A 322 1.11 -3.15 4.59
CA THR A 322 1.02 -3.71 5.94
C THR A 322 1.12 -2.59 6.97
N LEU A 323 0.60 -2.84 8.17
CA LEU A 323 0.79 -1.96 9.31
C LEU A 323 2.17 -2.19 9.94
N PRO A 324 2.92 -1.13 10.31
CA PRO A 324 4.27 -1.25 10.85
C PRO A 324 4.29 -1.67 12.33
N GLY A 325 5.43 -2.22 12.72
CA GLY A 325 5.75 -2.56 14.09
C GLY A 325 4.96 -3.77 14.59
N GLY A 326 4.54 -3.72 15.85
CA GLY A 326 3.71 -4.76 16.47
C GLY A 326 2.22 -4.67 16.14
N GLN A 327 1.83 -3.93 15.09
CA GLN A 327 0.44 -3.81 14.66
C GLN A 327 -0.01 -5.07 13.89
N PRO A 328 -1.28 -5.47 13.98
CA PRO A 328 -1.75 -6.72 13.38
C PRO A 328 -1.88 -6.62 11.86
N ASN A 329 -1.43 -7.67 11.18
CA ASN A 329 -1.49 -7.81 9.71
C ASN A 329 -2.25 -9.06 9.24
N VAL A 330 -2.76 -9.87 10.17
CA VAL A 330 -3.65 -11.00 9.85
C VAL A 330 -5.01 -10.43 9.43
N PRO A 331 -5.60 -10.83 8.28
CA PRO A 331 -6.69 -10.12 7.64
C PRO A 331 -7.85 -9.68 8.56
N GLY A 332 -8.52 -10.64 9.23
CA GLY A 332 -9.64 -10.33 10.11
C GLY A 332 -9.26 -9.52 11.35
N PHE A 333 -8.06 -9.74 11.92
CA PHE A 333 -7.60 -8.97 13.08
C PHE A 333 -7.14 -7.56 12.69
N GLN A 334 -6.54 -7.40 11.52
CA GLN A 334 -6.17 -6.11 10.95
C GLN A 334 -7.43 -5.26 10.71
N HIS A 335 -8.46 -5.83 10.08
CA HIS A 335 -9.76 -5.18 9.87
C HIS A 335 -10.41 -4.73 11.20
N LEU A 336 -10.45 -5.63 12.19
CA LEU A 336 -10.97 -5.31 13.52
C LEU A 336 -10.16 -4.19 14.19
N TYR A 337 -8.83 -4.23 14.10
CA TYR A 337 -7.94 -3.21 14.65
C TYR A 337 -8.20 -1.84 14.04
N LEU A 338 -8.22 -1.74 12.71
CA LEU A 338 -8.43 -0.49 11.98
C LEU A 338 -9.83 0.10 12.25
N THR A 339 -10.84 -0.76 12.39
CA THR A 339 -12.21 -0.36 12.74
C THR A 339 -12.32 0.16 14.17
N LYS A 340 -11.64 -0.47 15.14
CA LYS A 340 -11.73 -0.10 16.57
C LYS A 340 -10.73 0.98 16.99
N LYS A 341 -9.61 1.13 16.30
CA LYS A 341 -8.53 2.08 16.62
C LYS A 341 -8.43 3.18 15.57
N THR A 342 -9.47 4.01 15.44
CA THR A 342 -9.59 5.04 14.38
C THR A 342 -8.38 5.97 14.29
N ASN A 343 -7.83 6.44 15.41
CA ASN A 343 -6.65 7.31 15.36
C ASN A 343 -5.41 6.61 14.82
N HIS A 344 -5.23 5.31 15.12
CA HIS A 344 -4.12 4.52 14.57
C HIS A 344 -4.33 4.32 13.07
N LYS A 345 -5.56 3.98 12.65
CA LYS A 345 -5.93 3.90 11.23
C LYS A 345 -5.52 5.19 10.49
N ARG A 346 -5.98 6.35 10.95
CA ARG A 346 -5.68 7.65 10.29
C ARG A 346 -4.20 8.00 10.26
N GLN A 347 -3.43 7.63 11.29
CA GLN A 347 -1.97 7.83 11.29
C GLN A 347 -1.28 6.91 10.27
N ASN A 348 -1.68 5.65 10.19
CA ASN A 348 -1.14 4.71 9.20
C ASN A 348 -1.50 5.14 7.76
N GLU A 349 -2.68 5.73 7.54
CA GLU A 349 -3.11 6.25 6.23
C GLU A 349 -2.17 7.33 5.66
N VAL A 350 -1.38 8.03 6.50
CA VAL A 350 -0.44 9.04 6.04
C VAL A 350 0.70 8.45 5.21
N ILE A 351 1.10 7.22 5.49
CA ILE A 351 2.20 6.55 4.80
C ILE A 351 1.89 6.35 3.31
N PRO A 352 0.78 5.69 2.89
CA PRO A 352 0.48 5.52 1.47
C PRO A 352 0.30 6.85 0.73
N TYR A 353 -0.25 7.90 1.37
CA TYR A 353 -0.36 9.22 0.74
C TYR A 353 1.00 9.80 0.34
N ASN A 354 1.99 9.66 1.23
CA ASN A 354 3.32 10.22 1.01
C ASN A 354 4.19 9.31 0.14
N ASP A 355 4.09 7.98 0.26
CA ASP A 355 4.73 7.05 -0.69
C ASP A 355 4.24 7.33 -2.13
N CYS A 356 2.93 7.49 -2.31
CA CYS A 356 2.35 7.79 -3.61
C CYS A 356 2.82 9.14 -4.15
N LEU A 357 2.87 10.19 -3.32
CA LEU A 357 3.45 11.48 -3.70
C LEU A 357 4.90 11.30 -4.19
N TYR A 358 5.72 10.63 -3.40
CA TYR A 358 7.16 10.57 -3.64
C TYR A 358 7.54 9.70 -4.84
N LYS A 359 6.80 8.61 -5.10
CA LYS A 359 6.95 7.79 -6.32
C LYS A 359 6.57 8.55 -7.60
N ASN A 360 5.81 9.63 -7.49
CA ASN A 360 5.16 10.32 -8.59
C ASN A 360 5.57 11.79 -8.74
N LEU A 361 6.57 12.27 -7.99
CA LEU A 361 7.02 13.67 -8.02
C LEU A 361 7.29 14.19 -9.43
N TYR A 362 7.93 13.36 -10.25
CA TYR A 362 8.39 13.74 -11.59
C TYR A 362 7.49 13.22 -12.70
N LEU A 363 6.42 12.50 -12.38
CA LEU A 363 5.55 11.86 -13.38
C LEU A 363 4.29 12.67 -13.68
N TYR A 364 3.78 13.45 -12.73
CA TYR A 364 2.51 14.16 -12.87
C TYR A 364 2.60 15.63 -12.46
N ASP A 365 1.80 16.46 -13.12
CA ASP A 365 1.59 17.87 -12.77
C ASP A 365 0.76 18.03 -11.50
N TYR A 366 -0.20 17.12 -11.31
CA TYR A 366 -1.12 17.14 -10.18
C TYR A 366 -1.32 15.75 -9.58
N ILE A 367 -1.33 15.69 -8.26
CA ILE A 367 -1.71 14.50 -7.50
C ILE A 367 -2.95 14.81 -6.67
N ALA A 368 -4.01 14.02 -6.84
CA ALA A 368 -5.22 14.10 -6.03
C ALA A 368 -5.24 12.98 -5.00
N LEU A 369 -5.62 13.29 -3.75
CA LEU A 369 -5.89 12.28 -2.73
C LEU A 369 -7.40 12.08 -2.61
N LEU A 370 -7.94 10.95 -3.04
CA LEU A 370 -9.39 10.70 -3.04
C LEU A 370 -9.71 9.38 -2.33
N ASP A 371 -10.81 9.39 -1.56
CA ASP A 371 -11.47 8.15 -1.16
C ASP A 371 -12.34 7.63 -2.31
N ILE A 372 -12.64 6.32 -2.31
CA ILE A 372 -13.39 5.64 -3.38
C ILE A 372 -14.88 6.05 -3.45
N ASP A 373 -15.31 6.97 -2.59
CA ASP A 373 -16.64 7.54 -2.51
C ASP A 373 -16.66 9.06 -2.83
N GLU A 374 -15.54 9.59 -3.33
CA GLU A 374 -15.33 11.02 -3.56
C GLU A 374 -14.91 11.32 -5.00
N VAL A 375 -15.49 12.35 -5.61
CA VAL A 375 -15.14 12.81 -6.96
C VAL A 375 -14.99 14.34 -6.98
N ILE A 376 -13.84 14.83 -7.45
CA ILE A 376 -13.70 16.26 -7.79
C ILE A 376 -14.40 16.48 -9.12
N MET A 377 -15.55 17.14 -9.08
CA MET A 377 -16.46 17.29 -10.21
C MET A 377 -16.38 18.70 -10.80
N PRO A 378 -15.94 18.86 -12.07
CA PRO A 378 -15.99 20.12 -12.79
C PRO A 378 -17.43 20.62 -13.01
N LYS A 379 -17.66 21.90 -12.75
CA LYS A 379 -18.92 22.61 -12.96
C LYS A 379 -18.78 23.64 -14.07
N GLY A 380 -19.91 24.20 -14.50
CA GLY A 380 -19.95 25.08 -15.67
C GLY A 380 -19.59 24.32 -16.95
N GLY A 381 -18.80 24.96 -17.83
CA GLY A 381 -18.43 24.43 -19.14
C GLY A 381 -17.29 23.42 -19.18
N ALA A 382 -16.54 23.24 -18.07
CA ALA A 382 -15.46 22.25 -18.03
C ALA A 382 -16.02 20.82 -17.94
N VAL A 383 -15.38 19.92 -18.68
CA VAL A 383 -15.63 18.47 -18.75
C VAL A 383 -14.41 17.71 -18.18
N LEU A 384 -13.20 18.18 -18.46
CA LEU A 384 -11.97 17.53 -17.98
C LEU A 384 -11.34 18.30 -16.81
N TRP A 385 -10.54 17.60 -16.00
CA TRP A 385 -9.71 18.24 -14.98
C TRP A 385 -8.66 19.20 -15.57
N SER A 386 -8.13 18.90 -16.76
CA SER A 386 -7.23 19.80 -17.48
C SER A 386 -7.92 21.13 -17.81
N GLU A 387 -9.10 21.09 -18.40
CA GLU A 387 -9.89 22.28 -18.75
C GLU A 387 -10.27 23.10 -17.50
N LEU A 388 -10.60 22.42 -16.40
CA LEU A 388 -10.81 23.07 -15.11
C LEU A 388 -9.55 23.82 -14.66
N MET A 389 -8.38 23.20 -14.78
CA MET A 389 -7.11 23.81 -14.37
C MET A 389 -6.63 24.90 -15.32
N ASP A 390 -6.99 24.87 -16.59
CA ASP A 390 -6.74 25.96 -17.55
C ASP A 390 -7.46 27.26 -17.14
N LYS A 391 -8.62 27.14 -16.47
CA LYS A 391 -9.32 28.28 -15.85
C LYS A 391 -8.78 28.63 -14.46
N VAL A 392 -8.62 27.64 -13.58
CA VAL A 392 -8.30 27.85 -12.16
C VAL A 392 -6.87 28.39 -11.95
N ARG A 393 -5.89 27.92 -12.73
CA ARG A 393 -4.50 28.34 -12.53
C ARG A 393 -4.29 29.83 -12.81
N PRO A 394 -4.73 30.42 -13.95
CA PRO A 394 -4.61 31.86 -14.17
C PRO A 394 -5.30 32.69 -13.10
N GLU A 395 -6.53 32.32 -12.69
CA GLU A 395 -7.26 33.00 -11.61
C GLU A 395 -6.48 32.98 -10.29
N SER A 396 -5.94 31.83 -9.91
CA SER A 396 -5.12 31.73 -8.70
C SER A 396 -3.87 32.61 -8.76
N ARG A 397 -3.24 32.76 -9.92
CA ARG A 397 -2.03 33.57 -10.09
C ARG A 397 -2.30 35.07 -9.97
N LYS A 398 -3.53 35.53 -10.24
CA LYS A 398 -3.94 36.92 -9.98
C LYS A 398 -3.90 37.25 -8.48
N ILE A 399 -4.22 36.28 -7.62
CA ILE A 399 -4.15 36.43 -6.15
C ILE A 399 -2.73 36.25 -5.65
N LYS A 400 -2.01 35.26 -6.18
CA LYS A 400 -0.63 34.96 -5.79
C LYS A 400 0.21 34.62 -7.03
N PRO A 401 1.03 35.56 -7.53
CA PRO A 401 1.83 35.37 -8.74
C PRO A 401 2.75 34.15 -8.69
N ASP A 402 3.35 33.89 -7.52
CA ASP A 402 4.21 32.73 -7.31
C ASP A 402 3.47 31.39 -7.34
N GLY A 403 2.14 31.39 -7.34
CA GLY A 403 1.30 30.19 -7.34
C GLY A 403 1.07 29.56 -5.96
N PHE A 404 0.16 28.59 -5.92
CA PHE A 404 -0.24 27.84 -4.73
C PHE A 404 0.40 26.45 -4.69
N HIS A 405 0.43 25.84 -3.50
CA HIS A 405 0.91 24.46 -3.31
C HIS A 405 -0.16 23.43 -3.62
N SER A 406 -1.43 23.81 -3.50
CA SER A 406 -2.57 22.94 -3.79
C SER A 406 -3.80 23.77 -4.18
N TYR A 407 -4.76 23.14 -4.83
CA TYR A 407 -6.04 23.72 -5.21
C TYR A 407 -7.12 22.88 -4.54
N ASN A 408 -7.83 23.44 -3.57
CA ASN A 408 -8.78 22.70 -2.75
C ASN A 408 -10.21 22.89 -3.24
N PHE A 409 -10.99 21.81 -3.17
CA PHE A 409 -12.35 21.71 -3.64
C PHE A 409 -13.28 21.49 -2.44
N ARG A 410 -14.34 22.28 -2.37
CA ARG A 410 -15.25 22.29 -1.24
C ARG A 410 -16.17 21.07 -1.28
N ASN A 411 -16.27 20.38 -0.15
CA ASN A 411 -17.08 19.17 -0.01
C ASN A 411 -18.57 19.46 -0.03
N VAL A 412 -19.33 18.60 -0.69
CA VAL A 412 -20.79 18.51 -0.61
C VAL A 412 -21.23 17.05 -0.59
N TYR A 413 -22.20 16.74 0.28
CA TYR A 413 -22.66 15.37 0.50
C TYR A 413 -23.82 14.99 -0.41
N PHE A 414 -23.74 13.80 -1.00
CA PHE A 414 -24.84 13.09 -1.64
C PHE A 414 -25.17 11.90 -0.73
N LEU A 415 -26.27 11.99 0.01
CA LEU A 415 -26.64 10.98 1.02
C LEU A 415 -27.63 9.95 0.44
N ASP A 416 -27.42 8.65 0.72
CA ASP A 416 -28.28 7.57 0.19
C ASP A 416 -29.74 7.71 0.63
N ASP A 417 -29.98 8.18 1.86
CA ASP A 417 -31.33 8.42 2.40
C ASP A 417 -32.10 9.49 1.60
N GLN A 418 -31.43 10.53 1.12
CA GLN A 418 -32.02 11.59 0.30
C GLN A 418 -32.49 11.07 -1.07
N GLN A 419 -31.83 10.07 -1.65
CA GLN A 419 -32.24 9.52 -2.95
C GLN A 419 -33.46 8.59 -2.84
N HIS A 420 -33.60 7.85 -1.73
CA HIS A 420 -34.74 6.96 -1.53
C HIS A 420 -36.09 7.69 -1.51
N GLU A 421 -36.10 8.97 -1.13
CA GLU A 421 -37.29 9.83 -1.14
C GLU A 421 -37.69 10.27 -2.57
N HIS A 422 -36.74 10.35 -3.50
CA HIS A 422 -36.96 10.87 -4.86
C HIS A 422 -37.09 9.77 -5.93
N GLY A 423 -36.88 8.50 -5.57
CA GLY A 423 -37.04 7.34 -6.47
C GLY A 423 -35.85 7.09 -7.39
N TRP A 424 -36.00 6.16 -8.33
CA TRP A 424 -34.94 5.75 -9.26
C TRP A 424 -35.15 6.35 -10.65
N HIS A 425 -34.08 6.85 -11.28
CA HIS A 425 -34.12 7.30 -12.67
C HIS A 425 -34.19 6.09 -13.61
N LYS A 426 -35.23 6.05 -14.45
CA LYS A 426 -35.58 4.86 -15.28
C LYS A 426 -34.55 4.56 -16.38
N ASP A 427 -33.87 5.58 -16.87
CA ASP A 427 -32.86 5.52 -17.93
C ASP A 427 -31.45 5.24 -17.41
N ILE A 428 -31.28 5.13 -16.09
CA ILE A 428 -30.00 4.84 -15.44
C ILE A 428 -30.10 3.46 -14.78
N PRO A 429 -29.13 2.55 -14.97
CA PRO A 429 -29.14 1.27 -14.26
C PRO A 429 -29.11 1.49 -12.74
N LYS A 430 -29.95 0.75 -11.99
CA LYS A 430 -30.10 0.94 -10.52
C LYS A 430 -28.80 0.72 -9.72
N TYR A 431 -27.87 -0.04 -10.27
CA TYR A 431 -26.58 -0.33 -9.61
C TYR A 431 -25.52 0.77 -9.83
N MET A 432 -25.77 1.77 -10.68
CA MET A 432 -24.89 2.94 -10.87
C MET A 432 -25.14 3.93 -9.74
N HIS A 433 -24.37 3.82 -8.66
CA HIS A 433 -24.60 4.55 -7.43
C HIS A 433 -24.49 6.06 -7.65
N MET A 434 -23.39 6.55 -8.22
CA MET A 434 -23.17 7.99 -8.36
C MET A 434 -24.14 8.63 -9.36
N LEU A 435 -24.48 7.94 -10.46
CA LEU A 435 -25.44 8.45 -11.45
C LEU A 435 -26.88 8.46 -10.95
N GLN A 436 -27.25 7.53 -10.05
CA GLN A 436 -28.57 7.51 -9.44
C GLN A 436 -28.72 8.53 -8.32
N HIS A 437 -27.65 8.82 -7.58
CA HIS A 437 -27.69 9.70 -6.42
C HIS A 437 -27.32 11.13 -6.83
N VAL A 438 -28.29 11.88 -7.37
CA VAL A 438 -28.10 13.27 -7.81
C VAL A 438 -28.73 14.30 -6.86
N HIS A 439 -29.33 13.87 -5.76
CA HIS A 439 -29.76 14.77 -4.69
C HIS A 439 -28.63 14.93 -3.68
N ARG A 440 -28.21 16.17 -3.46
CA ARG A 440 -27.17 16.51 -2.49
C ARG A 440 -27.69 17.45 -1.42
N ALA A 441 -27.00 17.49 -0.30
CA ALA A 441 -27.15 18.54 0.69
C ALA A 441 -27.05 19.92 0.02
N LYS A 442 -27.98 20.82 0.35
CA LYS A 442 -28.00 22.21 -0.15
C LYS A 442 -26.71 22.93 0.20
N ASN A 443 -26.24 22.75 1.42
CA ASN A 443 -25.08 23.43 1.99
C ASN A 443 -23.78 22.66 1.76
N TYR A 444 -22.74 23.39 1.38
CA TYR A 444 -21.35 22.89 1.38
C TYR A 444 -20.80 22.85 2.81
N THR A 445 -19.79 22.01 3.05
CA THR A 445 -19.05 22.02 4.34
C THR A 445 -18.42 23.39 4.60
N LYS A 446 -18.02 23.69 5.84
CA LYS A 446 -17.31 24.96 6.13
C LYS A 446 -15.96 25.00 5.38
N PRO A 447 -15.40 26.19 5.11
CA PRO A 447 -14.11 26.31 4.42
C PRO A 447 -13.02 25.44 5.06
N ASN A 448 -12.22 24.77 4.22
CA ASN A 448 -11.16 23.82 4.60
C ASN A 448 -11.62 22.54 5.34
N GLN A 449 -12.91 22.31 5.57
CA GLN A 449 -13.40 21.08 6.19
C GLN A 449 -13.70 20.01 5.14
N TYR A 450 -13.10 18.83 5.33
CA TYR A 450 -13.28 17.66 4.46
C TYR A 450 -12.99 17.91 2.98
N VAL A 451 -12.20 18.94 2.67
CA VAL A 451 -11.80 19.25 1.30
C VAL A 451 -10.90 18.16 0.73
N LYS A 452 -10.84 18.08 -0.59
CA LYS A 452 -9.80 17.37 -1.31
C LYS A 452 -9.11 18.34 -2.25
N CYS A 453 -7.89 18.01 -2.66
CA CYS A 453 -7.11 18.94 -3.45
C CYS A 453 -6.46 18.27 -4.65
N PHE A 454 -6.15 19.09 -5.66
CA PHE A 454 -5.04 18.84 -6.56
C PHE A 454 -3.77 19.43 -5.95
N HIS A 455 -2.83 18.57 -5.59
CA HIS A 455 -1.55 18.94 -5.02
C HIS A 455 -0.51 19.10 -6.13
N ASP A 456 0.29 20.17 -6.07
CA ASP A 456 1.43 20.38 -6.96
C ASP A 456 2.65 19.61 -6.40
N PRO A 457 3.11 18.53 -7.07
CA PRO A 457 4.21 17.70 -6.58
C PRO A 457 5.55 18.45 -6.53
N GLU A 458 5.73 19.55 -7.28
CA GLU A 458 6.95 20.38 -7.22
C GLU A 458 7.03 21.23 -5.94
N ARG A 459 5.94 21.30 -5.16
CA ARG A 459 5.81 22.26 -4.06
C ARG A 459 5.41 21.64 -2.74
N VAL A 460 4.64 20.56 -2.73
CA VAL A 460 4.20 19.91 -1.48
C VAL A 460 5.29 19.01 -0.93
N LEU A 461 5.59 19.13 0.37
CA LEU A 461 6.58 18.27 1.04
C LEU A 461 5.93 17.03 1.66
N THR A 462 4.82 17.22 2.38
CA THR A 462 4.07 16.11 2.97
C THR A 462 2.56 16.32 2.89
N LEU A 463 1.84 15.22 2.77
CA LEU A 463 0.39 15.19 2.57
C LEU A 463 -0.36 14.56 3.75
N HIS A 464 -1.60 15.04 3.93
CA HIS A 464 -2.67 14.39 4.66
C HIS A 464 -3.87 14.21 3.72
N ASN A 465 -4.83 13.37 4.11
CA ASN A 465 -6.02 13.01 3.31
C ASN A 465 -6.76 14.19 2.67
N HIS A 466 -6.75 15.37 3.32
CA HIS A 466 -7.50 16.55 2.89
C HIS A 466 -6.63 17.68 2.33
N PHE A 467 -5.39 17.83 2.80
CA PHE A 467 -4.57 19.02 2.55
C PHE A 467 -3.08 18.73 2.77
N PRO A 468 -2.16 19.56 2.22
CA PRO A 468 -0.73 19.41 2.51
C PRO A 468 -0.42 19.78 3.98
N LEU A 469 0.33 18.91 4.67
CA LEU A 469 0.77 19.16 6.05
C LEU A 469 2.01 20.04 6.10
N SER A 470 2.88 19.94 5.10
CA SER A 470 4.09 20.76 4.98
C SER A 470 4.45 20.97 3.52
N CYS A 471 5.11 22.08 3.23
CA CYS A 471 5.39 22.52 1.88
C CYS A 471 6.82 23.03 1.74
N LEU A 472 7.36 22.93 0.53
CA LEU A 472 8.62 23.56 0.15
C LEU A 472 8.42 25.08 0.08
N GLY A 473 9.45 25.84 0.46
CA GLY A 473 9.40 27.30 0.51
C GLY A 473 8.57 27.91 1.65
N GLY A 474 8.19 27.12 2.67
CA GLY A 474 7.57 27.61 3.90
C GLY A 474 6.14 27.13 4.14
N VAL A 475 5.27 28.04 4.61
CA VAL A 475 3.88 27.72 4.98
C VAL A 475 3.08 27.30 3.75
N CYS A 476 2.35 26.19 3.87
CA CYS A 476 1.45 25.72 2.82
C CYS A 476 0.34 26.73 2.52
N LYS A 477 0.11 26.99 1.24
CA LYS A 477 -0.99 27.82 0.76
C LYS A 477 -1.80 27.01 -0.25
N SER A 478 -3.09 26.86 0.03
CA SER A 478 -4.04 26.22 -0.88
C SER A 478 -5.00 27.26 -1.45
N TYR A 479 -5.23 27.20 -2.76
CA TYR A 479 -6.22 28.05 -3.43
C TYR A 479 -7.61 27.42 -3.28
N PRO A 480 -8.61 28.12 -2.71
CA PRO A 480 -9.97 27.62 -2.63
C PRO A 480 -10.67 27.82 -3.98
N VAL A 481 -10.88 26.72 -4.71
CA VAL A 481 -11.58 26.77 -6.00
C VAL A 481 -13.05 27.14 -5.76
N ASP A 482 -13.57 28.07 -6.55
CA ASP A 482 -14.97 28.52 -6.44
C ASP A 482 -15.92 27.35 -6.72
N THR A 483 -16.98 27.23 -5.92
CA THR A 483 -17.99 26.16 -6.06
C THR A 483 -18.84 26.29 -7.32
N LYS A 484 -18.71 27.38 -8.08
CA LYS A 484 -19.23 27.54 -9.44
C LYS A 484 -18.37 26.82 -10.48
N ASP A 485 -17.07 26.66 -10.21
CA ASP A 485 -16.11 26.06 -11.14
C ASP A 485 -15.92 24.57 -10.89
N ALA A 486 -15.90 24.13 -9.63
CA ALA A 486 -15.86 22.72 -9.28
C ALA A 486 -16.32 22.47 -7.84
N GLN A 487 -16.69 21.23 -7.54
CA GLN A 487 -17.00 20.79 -6.18
C GLN A 487 -16.46 19.40 -5.92
N LEU A 488 -16.22 19.07 -4.65
CA LEU A 488 -15.97 17.70 -4.24
C LEU A 488 -17.32 17.06 -3.91
N GLN A 489 -17.75 16.11 -4.74
CA GLN A 489 -18.92 15.27 -4.48
C GLN A 489 -18.51 14.12 -3.57
N HIS A 490 -19.23 13.96 -2.45
CA HIS A 490 -18.99 12.88 -1.49
C HIS A 490 -20.24 12.02 -1.32
N TYR A 491 -20.19 10.81 -1.87
CA TYR A 491 -21.31 9.87 -1.95
C TYR A 491 -21.34 8.96 -0.73
N ARG A 492 -22.39 9.02 0.09
CA ARG A 492 -22.36 8.42 1.43
C ARG A 492 -23.70 7.82 1.82
N ALA A 493 -23.68 6.64 2.43
CA ALA A 493 -24.87 6.09 3.07
C ALA A 493 -25.38 6.97 4.22
N ASP A 494 -24.46 7.57 4.99
CA ASP A 494 -24.76 8.43 6.13
C ASP A 494 -23.60 9.42 6.39
N CYS A 495 -23.90 10.50 7.10
CA CYS A 495 -22.93 11.46 7.59
C CYS A 495 -21.81 10.77 8.39
N VAL A 496 -20.60 11.35 8.32
CA VAL A 496 -19.51 10.92 9.20
C VAL A 496 -19.89 11.11 10.66
N LYS A 497 -19.48 10.17 11.53
CA LYS A 497 -19.77 10.21 12.97
C LYS A 497 -19.41 11.55 13.63
N THR A 498 -18.35 12.20 13.15
CA THR A 498 -17.88 13.52 13.62
C THR A 498 -18.81 14.68 13.27
N LEU A 499 -19.68 14.52 12.26
CA LEU A 499 -20.67 15.50 11.85
C LEU A 499 -22.06 15.21 12.42
N LYS A 500 -22.26 14.19 13.27
CA LYS A 500 -23.61 13.84 13.80
C LYS A 500 -24.38 15.04 14.36
N LYS A 501 -23.70 15.98 15.03
CA LYS A 501 -24.34 17.19 15.59
C LYS A 501 -24.81 18.21 14.56
N SER A 502 -24.22 18.22 13.37
CA SER A 502 -24.57 19.13 12.26
C SER A 502 -25.08 18.36 11.05
N CYS A 503 -25.36 17.06 11.19
CA CYS A 503 -25.76 16.20 10.08
C CYS A 503 -27.19 16.50 9.66
N GLU A 504 -28.05 16.81 10.63
CA GLU A 504 -29.42 17.27 10.41
C GLU A 504 -29.45 18.44 9.41
N GLU A 505 -28.56 19.43 9.57
CA GLU A 505 -28.45 20.58 8.64
C GLU A 505 -28.15 20.17 7.17
N TYR A 506 -27.43 19.07 6.96
CA TYR A 506 -27.12 18.57 5.61
C TYR A 506 -28.25 17.67 5.05
N ARG A 507 -29.10 17.13 5.94
CA ARG A 507 -30.22 16.27 5.59
C ARG A 507 -31.51 17.03 5.30
N GLU A 508 -31.81 18.05 6.09
CA GLU A 508 -33.07 18.82 6.06
C GLU A 508 -33.39 19.44 4.70
N HIS A 509 -32.36 19.83 3.95
CA HIS A 509 -32.53 20.49 2.66
C HIS A 509 -31.64 19.84 1.61
N SER A 510 -32.27 19.10 0.70
CA SER A 510 -31.63 18.58 -0.50
C SER A 510 -31.88 19.51 -1.70
N VAL A 511 -30.96 19.48 -2.66
CA VAL A 511 -31.12 20.09 -3.98
C VAL A 511 -30.69 19.08 -5.03
N GLU A 512 -31.36 19.08 -6.16
CA GLU A 512 -30.98 18.27 -7.31
C GLU A 512 -29.73 18.86 -7.99
N ASP A 513 -28.72 18.03 -8.19
CA ASP A 513 -27.44 18.37 -8.83
C ASP A 513 -27.08 17.31 -9.86
N LYS A 514 -27.51 17.54 -11.10
CA LYS A 514 -27.26 16.67 -12.26
C LYS A 514 -25.90 16.91 -12.91
N THR A 515 -24.93 17.55 -12.24
CA THR A 515 -23.63 17.87 -12.85
C THR A 515 -22.91 16.62 -13.39
N ILE A 516 -23.02 15.49 -12.68
CA ILE A 516 -22.41 14.22 -13.11
C ILE A 516 -23.04 13.65 -14.40
N TRP A 517 -24.27 14.07 -14.76
CA TRP A 517 -24.94 13.55 -15.95
C TRP A 517 -24.35 14.06 -17.27
N LYS A 518 -23.45 15.05 -17.24
CA LYS A 518 -22.60 15.39 -18.40
C LYS A 518 -21.87 14.16 -18.96
N TYR A 519 -21.59 13.18 -18.10
CA TYR A 519 -20.83 11.97 -18.43
C TYR A 519 -21.71 10.72 -18.45
N LYS A 520 -23.04 10.85 -18.32
CA LYS A 520 -23.98 9.75 -18.07
C LYS A 520 -23.80 8.61 -19.07
N ASP A 521 -23.89 8.91 -20.36
CA ASP A 521 -23.94 7.89 -21.39
C ASP A 521 -22.60 7.15 -21.52
N GLU A 522 -21.49 7.90 -21.47
CA GLU A 522 -20.14 7.33 -21.53
C GLU A 522 -19.83 6.49 -20.28
N LEU A 523 -20.18 6.98 -19.10
CA LEU A 523 -19.96 6.27 -17.84
C LEU A 523 -20.78 4.97 -17.75
N ILE A 524 -22.05 5.00 -18.17
CA ILE A 524 -22.89 3.79 -18.26
C ILE A 524 -22.25 2.78 -19.21
N ARG A 525 -21.88 3.24 -20.42
CA ARG A 525 -21.30 2.37 -21.44
C ARG A 525 -20.02 1.69 -20.97
N ARG A 526 -19.09 2.44 -20.37
CA ARG A 526 -17.83 1.88 -19.85
C ARG A 526 -18.03 0.95 -18.67
N THR A 527 -18.89 1.33 -17.73
CA THR A 527 -19.18 0.51 -16.54
C THR A 527 -19.83 -0.81 -16.91
N ILE A 528 -20.83 -0.81 -17.81
CA ILE A 528 -21.46 -2.04 -18.31
C ILE A 528 -20.43 -2.95 -18.98
N LYS A 529 -19.55 -2.38 -19.82
CA LYS A 529 -18.50 -3.16 -20.49
C LYS A 529 -17.57 -3.84 -19.48
N ALA A 530 -17.12 -3.11 -18.46
CA ALA A 530 -16.25 -3.67 -17.41
C ALA A 530 -16.97 -4.74 -16.59
N LEU A 531 -18.23 -4.50 -16.20
CA LEU A 531 -19.05 -5.46 -15.47
C LEU A 531 -19.27 -6.76 -16.26
N ASP A 532 -19.56 -6.66 -17.55
CA ASP A 532 -19.73 -7.81 -18.44
C ASP A 532 -18.44 -8.60 -18.63
N THR A 533 -17.33 -7.90 -18.91
CA THR A 533 -15.99 -8.49 -19.05
C THR A 533 -15.59 -9.28 -17.80
N LEU A 534 -15.90 -8.72 -16.63
CA LEU A 534 -15.65 -9.34 -15.35
C LEU A 534 -16.73 -10.36 -14.95
N GLY A 535 -17.76 -10.61 -15.75
CA GLY A 535 -18.78 -11.61 -15.46
C GLY A 535 -19.65 -11.30 -14.24
N PHE A 536 -19.91 -10.03 -13.95
CA PHE A 536 -20.87 -9.62 -12.92
C PHE A 536 -22.33 -9.78 -13.36
N PHE A 537 -22.59 -9.92 -14.67
CA PHE A 537 -23.91 -10.28 -15.18
C PHE A 537 -24.06 -11.79 -15.30
N ARG A 538 -25.27 -12.28 -14.99
CA ARG A 538 -25.62 -13.68 -15.26
C ARG A 538 -25.63 -13.89 -16.78
N ARG A 539 -24.77 -14.76 -17.29
CA ARG A 539 -24.93 -15.30 -18.64
C ARG A 539 -26.23 -16.11 -18.64
N GLN A 540 -27.24 -15.67 -19.38
CA GLN A 540 -28.37 -16.53 -19.65
C GLN A 540 -27.82 -17.74 -20.42
N GLY A 541 -27.98 -18.93 -19.84
CA GLY A 541 -27.42 -20.14 -20.40
C GLY A 541 -27.92 -20.36 -21.83
N LEU A 542 -26.98 -20.63 -22.73
CA LEU A 542 -27.20 -21.53 -23.86
C LEU A 542 -27.64 -22.90 -23.31
N ASN A 543 -28.92 -23.02 -22.96
CA ASN A 543 -29.60 -24.30 -22.87
C ASN A 543 -30.38 -24.49 -24.18
N SER A 544 -29.64 -24.79 -25.25
CA SER A 544 -30.20 -25.44 -26.43
C SER A 544 -29.73 -26.90 -26.45
N ALA A 545 -30.70 -27.81 -26.41
CA ALA A 545 -30.71 -29.08 -27.11
C ALA A 545 -29.65 -30.13 -26.73
N SER A 546 -30.00 -31.00 -25.79
CA SER A 546 -29.63 -32.43 -25.84
C SER A 546 -30.51 -33.23 -24.87
N GLY A 547 -31.44 -34.02 -25.40
CA GLY A 547 -32.31 -34.87 -24.59
C GLY A 547 -33.46 -35.51 -25.37
N SER A 548 -33.14 -36.14 -26.49
CA SER A 548 -34.01 -37.16 -27.09
C SER A 548 -34.12 -38.36 -26.14
N GLY A 549 -35.34 -38.75 -25.77
CA GLY A 549 -35.62 -39.94 -24.98
C GLY A 549 -37.11 -40.21 -24.91
N SER A 550 -37.58 -41.08 -25.80
CA SER A 550 -38.95 -41.59 -25.97
C SER A 550 -39.52 -42.31 -24.75
N SER A 551 -40.81 -42.09 -24.46
CA SER A 551 -41.74 -43.16 -24.07
C SER A 551 -43.19 -42.77 -24.34
N SER A 552 -43.97 -43.77 -24.70
CA SER A 552 -45.25 -43.75 -25.39
C SER A 552 -46.47 -43.91 -24.47
N SER A 553 -47.64 -43.56 -25.04
CA SER A 553 -49.01 -44.03 -24.77
C SER A 553 -49.85 -43.33 -23.68
N GLY A 554 -51.06 -42.91 -24.08
CA GLY A 554 -52.15 -42.50 -23.20
C GLY A 554 -53.17 -41.57 -23.86
N LEU A 555 -54.20 -42.13 -24.49
CA LEU A 555 -55.41 -41.46 -25.03
C LEU A 555 -56.10 -40.55 -23.99
N GLY A 556 -56.71 -39.45 -24.46
CA GLY A 556 -57.71 -38.71 -23.67
C GLY A 556 -58.14 -37.39 -24.32
N THR A 557 -59.28 -37.44 -24.99
CA THR A 557 -59.99 -36.36 -25.70
C THR A 557 -60.52 -35.22 -24.81
N THR A 558 -60.76 -34.07 -25.47
CA THR A 558 -61.84 -33.07 -25.30
C THR A 558 -61.62 -31.74 -24.56
N HIS A 559 -62.03 -30.70 -25.31
CA HIS A 559 -62.75 -29.47 -24.97
C HIS A 559 -62.04 -28.13 -24.66
N SER A 560 -62.45 -27.16 -25.48
CA SER A 560 -62.44 -25.70 -25.35
C SER A 560 -62.90 -25.18 -23.99
N THR A 561 -62.39 -24.03 -23.54
CA THR A 561 -63.12 -22.73 -23.61
C THR A 561 -62.26 -21.57 -23.11
N GLU A 562 -62.56 -20.39 -23.65
CA GLU A 562 -62.11 -19.05 -23.30
C GLU A 562 -62.31 -18.68 -21.82
N ARG A 563 -61.34 -17.96 -21.23
CA ARG A 563 -61.49 -16.56 -20.78
C ARG A 563 -60.17 -15.97 -20.35
#